data_AF-A0A0Q7W2X9-F1
#
_entry.id   AF-A0A0Q7W2X9-F1
#
_cell.length_a   1.000
_cell.length_b   1.000
_cell.length_c   1.000
_cell.angle_alpha   90.00
_cell.angle_beta   90.00
_cell.angle_gamma   90.00
#
_symmetry.space_group_name_H-M   'P 1'
#
loop_
_entity.id
_entity.type
_entity.pdbx_description
1 polymer ?
#
loop_
_entity_poly.entity_id
_entity_poly.type
_entity_poly.pdbx_seq_one_letter_code
_entity_poly.pdbx_strand_id
1 'polypeptide(L)'
;MDPYEEISFLHHQIELVGACVPQAATALAELFAPRHQPRPEVLVARRLLATAAGFHHACENRACRRNRSCRALDVCAPECAARWSGELVERFFLIAAGIELAAFAEQERRAASHAYVCGLLAESGFEPAPAPKRDKGRPGRKSAGRKSGR
;
A
#
# COMPACT_ATOMS: atom_id res chain seq x y z
N MET A 1 18.03 -40.18 -28.90
CA MET A 1 18.39 -38.75 -28.79
C MET A 1 19.90 -38.72 -28.64
N ASP A 2 20.59 -37.95 -29.47
CA ASP A 2 22.04 -37.83 -29.40
C ASP A 2 22.43 -37.13 -28.09
N PRO A 3 23.34 -37.68 -27.27
CA PRO A 3 23.83 -37.03 -26.05
C PRO A 3 24.30 -35.59 -26.27
N TYR A 4 24.82 -35.26 -27.46
CA TYR A 4 25.23 -33.91 -27.82
C TYR A 4 24.04 -32.97 -28.02
N GLU A 5 22.95 -33.44 -28.62
CA GLU A 5 21.71 -32.66 -28.76
C GLU A 5 21.06 -32.39 -27.40
N GLU A 6 21.11 -33.37 -26.48
CA GLU A 6 20.57 -33.24 -25.13
C GLU A 6 21.37 -32.20 -24.30
N ILE A 7 22.70 -32.23 -24.40
CA ILE A 7 23.58 -31.24 -23.73
C ILE A 7 23.34 -29.82 -24.28
N SER A 8 23.24 -29.67 -25.60
CA SER A 8 22.95 -28.37 -26.22
C SER A 8 21.57 -27.83 -25.84
N PHE A 9 20.56 -28.70 -25.75
CA PHE A 9 19.23 -28.32 -25.29
C PHE A 9 19.24 -27.86 -23.84
N LEU A 10 19.93 -28.58 -22.95
CA LEU A 10 20.05 -28.21 -21.53
C LEU A 10 20.81 -26.89 -21.34
N HIS A 11 21.90 -26.64 -22.09
CA HIS A 11 22.59 -25.35 -22.06
C HIS A 11 21.70 -24.20 -22.52
N HIS A 12 20.92 -24.40 -23.58
CA HIS A 12 19.99 -23.38 -24.05
C HIS A 12 18.88 -23.09 -23.02
N GLN A 13 18.36 -24.12 -22.34
CA GLN A 13 17.40 -23.93 -21.24
C GLN A 13 18.02 -23.17 -20.06
N ILE A 14 19.28 -23.47 -19.69
CA ILE A 14 20.00 -22.75 -18.64
C ILE A 14 20.20 -21.28 -19.02
N GLU A 15 20.54 -20.97 -20.27
CA GLU A 15 20.65 -19.59 -20.75
C GLU A 15 19.32 -18.84 -20.69
N LEU A 16 18.22 -19.48 -21.14
CA LEU A 16 16.89 -18.88 -21.11
C LEU A 16 16.41 -18.60 -19.69
N VAL A 17 16.64 -19.55 -18.77
CA VAL A 17 16.32 -19.37 -17.35
C VAL A 17 17.21 -18.27 -16.77
N GLY A 18 18.52 -18.32 -17.02
CA GLY A 18 19.48 -17.32 -16.54
C GLY A 18 19.15 -15.89 -16.99
N ALA A 19 18.62 -15.72 -18.21
CA ALA A 19 18.16 -14.42 -18.71
C ALA A 19 16.92 -13.88 -17.97
N CYS A 20 16.07 -14.77 -17.43
CA CYS A 20 14.86 -14.39 -16.69
C CYS A 20 15.14 -14.11 -15.20
N VAL A 21 16.20 -14.68 -14.63
CA VAL A 21 16.53 -14.56 -13.19
C VAL A 21 16.65 -13.10 -12.71
N PRO A 22 17.36 -12.17 -13.40
CA PRO A 22 17.46 -10.78 -12.95
C PRO A 22 16.12 -10.05 -12.88
N GLN A 23 15.22 -10.33 -13.83
CA GLN A 23 13.89 -9.72 -13.87
C GLN A 23 13.00 -10.25 -12.75
N ALA A 24 13.04 -11.56 -12.51
CA ALA A 24 12.35 -12.20 -11.39
C ALA A 24 12.88 -11.71 -10.04
N ALA A 25 14.21 -11.58 -9.89
CA ALA A 25 14.86 -11.04 -8.70
C ALA A 25 14.39 -9.61 -8.39
N THR A 26 14.35 -8.76 -9.41
CA THR A 26 13.86 -7.38 -9.28
C THR A 26 12.37 -7.34 -8.90
N ALA A 27 11.53 -8.13 -9.56
CA ALA A 27 10.10 -8.21 -9.25
C ALA A 27 9.83 -8.70 -7.82
N LEU A 28 10.64 -9.65 -7.32
CA LEU A 28 10.55 -10.12 -5.94
C LEU A 28 10.97 -9.03 -4.94
N ALA A 29 12.08 -8.33 -5.19
CA ALA A 29 12.50 -7.21 -4.35
C ALA A 29 11.42 -6.11 -4.30
N GLU A 30 10.86 -5.73 -5.45
CA GLU A 30 9.78 -4.73 -5.52
C GLU A 30 8.50 -5.17 -4.78
N LEU A 31 8.12 -6.45 -4.88
CA LEU A 31 6.92 -6.98 -4.23
C LEU A 31 6.99 -6.86 -2.70
N PHE A 32 8.19 -7.04 -2.12
CA PHE A 32 8.41 -6.99 -0.67
C PHE A 32 8.91 -5.63 -0.17
N ALA A 33 9.18 -4.67 -1.05
CA ALA A 33 9.68 -3.35 -0.68
C ALA A 33 8.77 -2.64 0.36
N PRO A 34 9.35 -1.89 1.32
CA PRO A 34 8.59 -1.11 2.29
C PRO A 34 7.65 -0.08 1.62
N ARG A 35 6.40 0.02 2.10
CA ARG A 35 5.36 0.91 1.55
C ARG A 35 5.23 2.21 2.34
N HIS A 36 4.60 3.24 1.75
CA HIS A 36 4.31 4.51 2.42
C HIS A 36 3.18 4.39 3.45
N GLN A 37 3.31 5.16 4.54
CA GLN A 37 2.34 5.26 5.63
C GLN A 37 1.66 6.66 5.66
N PRO A 38 0.41 6.76 6.14
CA PRO A 38 -0.52 5.65 6.40
C PRO A 38 -0.98 5.01 5.09
N ARG A 39 -1.14 3.69 5.08
CA ARG A 39 -1.57 2.94 3.89
C ARG A 39 -2.98 3.37 3.46
N PRO A 40 -3.25 3.60 2.15
CA PRO A 40 -4.59 3.95 1.68
C PRO A 40 -5.69 2.98 2.16
N GLU A 41 -5.40 1.69 2.18
CA GLU A 41 -6.27 0.63 2.69
C GLU A 41 -6.57 0.77 4.19
N VAL A 42 -5.61 1.23 5.00
CA VAL A 42 -5.84 1.52 6.42
C VAL A 42 -6.75 2.73 6.56
N LEU A 43 -6.56 3.77 5.75
CA LEU A 43 -7.45 4.94 5.74
C LEU A 43 -8.88 4.57 5.32
N VAL A 44 -9.02 3.70 4.31
CA VAL A 44 -10.32 3.18 3.86
C VAL A 44 -10.95 2.31 4.94
N ALA A 45 -10.21 1.40 5.56
CA ALA A 45 -10.71 0.56 6.64
C ALA A 45 -11.19 1.39 7.83
N ARG A 46 -10.42 2.40 8.26
CA ARG A 46 -10.82 3.34 9.31
C ARG A 46 -12.08 4.13 8.94
N ARG A 47 -12.25 4.52 7.68
CA ARG A 47 -13.47 5.19 7.19
C ARG A 47 -14.68 4.26 7.19
N LEU A 48 -14.52 3.03 6.73
CA LEU A 48 -15.58 2.02 6.76
C LEU A 48 -16.01 1.72 8.20
N LEU A 49 -15.03 1.60 9.11
CA LEU A 49 -15.28 1.41 10.53
C LEU A 49 -16.07 2.58 11.14
N ALA A 50 -15.68 3.83 10.85
CA ALA A 50 -16.42 5.00 11.32
C ALA A 50 -17.86 5.03 10.78
N THR A 51 -18.06 4.55 9.56
CA THR A 51 -19.40 4.43 8.99
C THR A 51 -20.21 3.32 9.68
N ALA A 52 -19.63 2.13 9.84
CA ALA A 52 -20.26 0.96 10.45
C ALA A 52 -20.57 1.15 11.94
N ALA A 53 -19.71 1.87 12.67
CA ALA A 53 -19.94 2.26 14.05
C ALA A 53 -21.08 3.28 14.22
N GLY A 54 -21.64 3.80 13.13
CA GLY A 54 -22.84 4.64 13.19
C GLY A 54 -22.56 6.12 13.47
N PHE A 55 -21.31 6.58 13.41
CA PHE A 55 -20.97 8.01 13.61
C PHE A 55 -21.78 8.93 12.70
N HIS A 56 -22.03 8.49 11.46
CA HIS A 56 -22.84 9.25 10.53
C HIS A 56 -24.28 9.44 11.03
N HIS A 57 -24.90 8.46 11.70
CA HIS A 57 -26.26 8.59 12.24
C HIS A 57 -26.34 9.58 13.40
N ALA A 58 -25.32 9.59 14.27
CA ALA A 58 -25.22 10.53 15.38
C ALA A 58 -24.78 11.95 14.94
N CYS A 59 -24.28 12.11 13.70
CA CYS A 59 -23.80 13.38 13.21
C CYS A 59 -24.96 14.33 12.89
N GLU A 60 -24.94 15.56 13.43
CA GLU A 60 -25.95 16.58 13.09
C GLU A 60 -25.73 17.20 11.69
N ASN A 61 -24.56 17.02 11.08
CA ASN A 61 -24.31 17.46 9.71
C ASN A 61 -25.09 16.59 8.71
N ARG A 62 -26.06 17.21 8.03
CA ARG A 62 -26.92 16.55 7.02
C ARG A 62 -26.12 15.93 5.87
N ALA A 63 -25.01 16.55 5.46
CA ALA A 63 -24.16 16.03 4.39
C ALA A 63 -23.47 14.73 4.81
N CYS A 64 -22.96 14.66 6.04
CA CYS A 64 -22.32 13.46 6.60
C CYS A 64 -23.32 12.29 6.72
N ARG A 65 -24.54 12.58 7.22
CA ARG A 65 -25.64 11.60 7.26
C ARG A 65 -25.96 11.04 5.88
N ARG A 66 -26.18 11.93 4.90
CA ARG A 66 -26.60 11.55 3.54
C ARG A 66 -25.55 10.74 2.81
N ASN A 67 -24.27 11.10 2.96
CA ASN A 67 -23.18 10.51 2.20
C ASN A 67 -22.48 9.35 2.93
N ARG A 68 -22.92 9.00 4.15
CA ARG A 68 -22.28 7.99 5.00
C ARG A 68 -20.76 8.17 5.06
N SER A 69 -20.33 9.42 5.22
CA SER A 69 -18.97 9.82 4.88
C SER A 69 -18.12 10.27 6.06
N CYS A 70 -18.56 10.07 7.31
CA CYS A 70 -17.72 10.36 8.48
C CYS A 70 -16.42 9.58 8.35
N ARG A 71 -15.32 10.28 8.09
CA ARG A 71 -13.99 9.68 8.06
C ARG A 71 -13.46 9.63 9.48
N ALA A 72 -12.55 8.71 9.74
CA ALA A 72 -11.87 8.62 11.03
C ALA A 72 -11.17 9.93 11.44
N LEU A 73 -10.63 10.68 10.49
CA LEU A 73 -10.07 12.01 10.74
C LEU A 73 -11.13 13.02 11.15
N ASP A 74 -12.33 12.92 10.56
CA ASP A 74 -13.47 13.79 10.89
C ASP A 74 -14.02 13.43 12.27
N VAL A 75 -13.99 12.15 12.69
CA VAL A 75 -14.37 11.72 14.05
C VAL A 75 -13.50 12.40 15.10
N CYS A 76 -12.20 12.58 14.82
CA CYS A 76 -11.25 13.27 15.70
C CYS A 76 -11.30 14.80 15.60
N ALA A 77 -12.00 15.36 14.61
CA ALA A 77 -12.08 16.81 14.47
C ALA A 77 -12.80 17.41 15.69
N PRO A 78 -12.31 18.51 16.28
CA PRO A 78 -12.86 19.07 17.52
C PRO A 78 -14.37 19.30 17.48
N GLU A 79 -14.88 19.79 16.35
CA GLU A 79 -16.29 20.04 16.10
C GLU A 79 -17.17 18.78 16.08
N CYS A 80 -16.57 17.62 15.81
CA CYS A 80 -17.25 16.33 15.74
C CYS A 80 -17.04 15.52 17.03
N ALA A 81 -15.82 15.52 17.58
CA ALA A 81 -15.44 14.75 18.75
C ALA A 81 -16.35 15.01 19.96
N ALA A 82 -16.79 16.26 20.16
CA ALA A 82 -17.70 16.64 21.25
C ALA A 82 -19.11 16.03 21.15
N ARG A 83 -19.47 15.42 20.02
CA ARG A 83 -20.83 14.92 19.73
C ARG A 83 -20.98 13.42 19.96
N TRP A 84 -19.89 12.72 20.24
CA TRP A 84 -19.86 11.27 20.35
C TRP A 84 -19.87 10.85 21.82
N SER A 85 -20.57 9.77 22.15
CA SER A 85 -20.43 9.19 23.49
C SER A 85 -19.02 8.62 23.66
N GLY A 86 -18.50 8.67 24.88
CA GLY A 86 -17.17 8.12 25.19
C GLY A 86 -17.03 6.66 24.79
N GLU A 87 -18.06 5.84 25.04
CA GLU A 87 -18.09 4.41 24.68
C GLU A 87 -17.96 4.18 23.16
N LEU A 88 -18.65 4.99 22.35
CA LEU A 88 -18.62 4.88 20.88
C LEU A 88 -17.25 5.26 20.33
N VAL A 89 -16.63 6.28 20.92
CA VAL A 89 -15.28 6.74 20.59
C VAL A 89 -14.24 5.70 20.99
N GLU A 90 -14.34 5.15 22.19
CA GLU A 90 -13.42 4.14 22.72
C GLU A 90 -13.44 2.86 21.88
N ARG A 91 -14.63 2.31 21.61
CA ARG A 91 -14.79 1.13 20.75
C ARG A 91 -14.22 1.35 19.35
N PHE A 92 -14.44 2.53 18.78
CA PHE A 92 -13.89 2.90 17.49
C PHE A 92 -12.37 2.91 17.50
N PHE A 93 -11.76 3.57 18.49
CA PHE A 93 -10.30 3.66 18.58
C PHE A 93 -9.64 2.32 18.89
N LEU A 94 -10.25 1.45 19.71
CA LEU A 94 -9.74 0.11 19.95
C LEU A 94 -9.65 -0.71 18.66
N ILE A 95 -10.70 -0.70 17.85
CA ILE A 95 -10.71 -1.43 16.58
C ILE A 95 -9.78 -0.77 15.56
N ALA A 96 -9.76 0.57 15.49
CA ALA A 96 -8.85 1.30 14.62
C ALA A 96 -7.37 1.04 14.96
N ALA A 97 -7.02 1.00 16.24
CA ALA A 97 -5.69 0.64 16.72
C ALA A 97 -5.34 -0.80 16.35
N GLY A 98 -6.28 -1.74 16.45
CA GLY A 98 -6.08 -3.12 15.99
C GLY A 98 -5.79 -3.21 14.48
N ILE A 99 -6.50 -2.43 13.66
CA ILE A 99 -6.25 -2.35 12.21
C ILE A 99 -4.85 -1.78 11.93
N GLU A 100 -4.46 -0.71 12.62
CA GLU A 100 -3.15 -0.09 12.46
C GLU A 100 -2.02 -1.02 12.91
N LEU A 101 -2.20 -1.71 14.05
CA LEU A 101 -1.23 -2.66 14.56
C LEU A 101 -1.07 -3.86 13.63
N ALA A 102 -2.16 -4.41 13.10
CA ALA A 102 -2.11 -5.50 12.13
C ALA A 102 -1.41 -5.06 10.83
N ALA A 103 -1.70 -3.84 10.34
CA ALA A 103 -1.05 -3.30 9.16
C ALA A 103 0.46 -3.05 9.38
N PHE A 104 0.84 -2.62 10.59
CA PHE A 104 2.22 -2.44 11.01
C PHE A 104 2.95 -3.79 11.11
N ALA A 105 2.37 -4.79 11.78
CA ALA A 105 2.96 -6.13 11.90
C ALA A 105 3.18 -6.79 10.52
N GLU A 106 2.21 -6.65 9.60
CA GLU A 106 2.35 -7.11 8.23
C GLU A 106 3.46 -6.36 7.47
N GLN A 107 3.63 -5.07 7.74
CA GLN A 107 4.72 -4.28 7.15
C GLN A 107 6.09 -4.75 7.66
N GLU A 108 6.26 -4.95 8.97
CA GLU A 108 7.49 -5.47 9.56
C GLU A 108 7.82 -6.86 8.99
N ARG A 109 6.81 -7.74 8.88
CA ARG A 109 6.97 -9.06 8.26
C ARG A 109 7.44 -8.96 6.82
N ARG A 110 6.88 -8.03 6.03
CA ARG A 110 7.33 -7.80 4.65
C ARG A 110 8.72 -7.21 4.58
N ALA A 111 9.06 -6.25 5.44
CA ALA A 111 10.39 -5.66 5.50
C ALA A 111 11.46 -6.71 5.86
N ALA A 112 11.17 -7.59 6.83
CA ALA A 112 12.02 -8.73 7.15
C ALA A 112 12.15 -9.70 5.97
N SER A 113 11.02 -10.03 5.31
CA SER A 113 11.02 -10.89 4.11
C SER A 113 11.82 -10.27 2.96
N HIS A 114 11.69 -8.96 2.75
CA HIS A 114 12.46 -8.21 1.77
C HIS A 114 13.95 -8.25 2.07
N ALA A 115 14.34 -7.95 3.31
CA ALA A 115 15.74 -7.99 3.73
C ALA A 115 16.34 -9.39 3.52
N TYR A 116 15.57 -10.44 3.87
CA TYR A 116 15.97 -11.83 3.65
C TYR A 116 16.14 -12.16 2.16
N VAL A 117 15.16 -11.84 1.32
CA VAL A 117 15.22 -12.09 -0.14
C VAL A 117 16.35 -11.31 -0.79
N CYS A 118 16.54 -10.03 -0.46
CA CYS A 118 17.66 -9.24 -0.96
C CYS A 118 19.01 -9.82 -0.53
N GLY A 119 19.11 -10.37 0.69
CA GLY A 119 20.30 -11.11 1.14
C GLY A 119 20.58 -12.35 0.29
N LEU A 120 19.57 -13.20 0.08
CA LEU A 120 19.70 -14.39 -0.77
C LEU A 120 20.08 -14.05 -2.23
N LEU A 121 19.50 -12.99 -2.78
CA LEU A 121 19.82 -12.52 -4.13
C LEU A 121 21.26 -12.02 -4.21
N ALA A 122 21.71 -11.24 -3.22
CA ALA A 122 23.09 -10.76 -3.13
C ALA A 122 24.10 -11.92 -3.00
N GLU A 123 23.81 -12.93 -2.18
CA GLU A 123 24.62 -14.17 -2.07
C GLU A 123 24.71 -14.92 -3.40
N SER A 124 23.67 -14.83 -4.23
CA SER A 124 23.61 -15.43 -5.57
C SER A 124 24.26 -14.56 -6.65
N GLY A 125 24.89 -13.44 -6.30
CA GLY A 125 25.54 -12.50 -7.22
C GLY A 125 24.59 -11.56 -7.96
N PHE A 126 23.31 -11.50 -7.55
CA PHE A 126 22.32 -10.58 -8.12
C PHE A 126 22.09 -9.41 -7.17
N GLU A 127 22.57 -8.23 -7.54
CA GLU A 127 22.15 -7.00 -6.86
C GLU A 127 20.75 -6.61 -7.37
N PRO A 128 19.71 -6.58 -6.51
CA PRO A 128 18.40 -6.10 -6.93
C PRO A 128 18.53 -4.63 -7.36
N ALA A 129 17.89 -4.28 -8.48
CA ALA A 129 17.93 -2.92 -8.99
C ALA A 129 17.53 -1.93 -7.87
N PRO A 130 18.22 -0.79 -7.72
CA PRO A 130 17.90 0.19 -6.70
C PRO A 130 16.43 0.60 -6.88
N ALA A 131 15.69 0.63 -5.76
CA ALA A 131 14.28 0.97 -5.77
C ALA A 131 14.04 2.21 -6.63
N PRO A 132 13.03 2.21 -7.52
CA PRO A 132 12.80 3.32 -8.43
C PRO A 132 12.75 4.60 -7.61
N LYS A 133 13.68 5.52 -7.91
CA LYS A 133 13.77 6.81 -7.22
C LYS A 133 12.38 7.41 -7.23
N ARG A 134 11.84 7.72 -6.05
CA ARG A 134 10.61 8.50 -5.88
C ARG A 134 10.68 9.66 -6.86
N ASP A 135 9.91 9.59 -7.94
CA ASP A 135 9.72 10.71 -8.83
C ASP A 135 9.06 11.78 -7.96
N LYS A 136 9.87 12.72 -7.48
CA LYS A 136 9.40 13.86 -6.70
C LYS A 136 8.46 14.63 -7.63
N GLY A 137 7.17 14.36 -7.46
CA GLY A 137 6.04 15.09 -8.04
C GLY A 137 6.35 15.78 -9.35
N ARG A 138 6.06 15.11 -10.48
CA ARG A 138 5.87 15.81 -11.75
C ARG A 138 4.87 16.95 -11.50
N PRO A 139 5.24 18.23 -11.66
CA PRO A 139 4.31 19.32 -11.40
C PRO A 139 3.09 19.12 -12.28
N GLY A 140 1.91 19.15 -11.65
CA GLY A 140 0.63 18.96 -12.31
C GLY A 140 0.56 19.77 -13.59
N ARG A 141 0.21 19.09 -14.68
CA ARG A 141 -0.09 19.69 -15.97
C ARG A 141 -1.19 20.73 -15.72
N LYS A 142 -0.84 22.03 -15.74
CA LYS A 142 -1.82 23.12 -15.65
C LYS A 142 -2.83 22.93 -16.78
N SER A 143 -4.05 22.59 -16.43
CA SER A 143 -5.19 22.62 -17.33
C SER A 143 -5.27 24.02 -17.91
N ALA A 144 -4.96 24.16 -19.19
CA ALA A 144 -5.10 25.43 -19.90
C ALA A 144 -6.57 25.86 -19.84
N GLY A 145 -6.83 26.95 -19.13
CA GLY A 145 -8.13 27.60 -19.10
C GLY A 145 -8.53 28.00 -20.52
N ARG A 146 -9.63 27.42 -20.99
CA ARG A 146 -10.28 27.75 -22.26
C ARG A 146 -10.77 29.20 -22.14
N LYS A 147 -10.10 30.15 -22.80
CA LYS A 147 -10.65 31.50 -22.99
C LYS A 147 -11.87 31.39 -23.91
N SER A 148 -13.07 31.62 -23.37
CA SER A 148 -14.26 31.92 -24.16
C SER A 148 -14.09 33.30 -24.77
N GLY A 149 -13.93 33.35 -26.10
CA GLY A 149 -13.99 34.59 -26.86
C GLY A 149 -15.40 35.16 -26.84
N ARG A 150 -15.47 36.48 -26.77
CA ARG A 150 -16.65 37.30 -27.01
C ARG A 150 -17.16 37.14 -28.44
#